data_AF-A0A6P3WAX7-F1
#
_entry.id   AF-A0A6P3WAX7-F1
#
_cell.length_a   1.000
_cell.length_b   1.000
_cell.length_c   1.000
_cell.angle_alpha   90.00
_cell.angle_beta   90.00
_cell.angle_gamma   90.00
#
_symmetry.space_group_name_H-M   'P 1'
#
loop_
_entity.id
_entity.type
_entity.pdbx_description
1 polymer ?
#
loop_
_entity_poly.entity_id
_entity_poly.type
_entity_poly.pdbx_seq_one_letter_code
_entity_poly.pdbx_strand_id
1 'polypeptide(L)'
;MSSDVAYEKMSDVESVRGEGLAKSQTYFRCLLLFTSLTTVLLALLFIQALLVPSLPPSTETTRPRLVLPRSCSDPCRISLVESIPEGLEFNSSVTHPSIYDTWLRLIQGAQSSLDIASFYWTMTNNDTRTKEPSAKPGEDILEELGKLSGTLPVRIAVNTPTSQPKGNLEFLISSGAQVRTVNMKELTTGVLHTKFWVVDKKHIYIGSANMDWRSLTQVKELGAVVYDCGCLAEDLGKIFEAYWYLGETESIPSPWPSDYNTAYNKDTPMELQLSGTDSLVYFSSSPPSFCPEGRTQDLVSILSVIGDAQQFVYIAVMNYLPTMEFSHPKRYWADIDTQLRRAAYERKVRVRLLISCWGSTSPIMFPFLRSLASVQDPNKSLDIQVKIFNVPATPKQKQIPYARVNHNKYMVTDKVAYIGTSNWSGDYFVNTAGSALVVNQTQAQSQSEEQSVQQQLQAVFERDWESPYSTLLSHGTADRTDLCHSA
;
A
#
# COMPACT_ATOMS: atom_id res chain seq x y z
N MET A 1 -48.00 3.26 32.28
CA MET A 1 -46.93 2.24 32.16
C MET A 1 -45.70 2.96 31.67
N SER A 2 -44.96 3.56 32.61
CA SER A 2 -43.73 3.03 33.24
C SER A 2 -42.54 3.15 32.29
N SER A 3 -41.87 4.29 32.44
CA SER A 3 -40.50 4.56 32.05
C SER A 3 -39.64 4.44 33.31
N ASP A 4 -38.76 3.46 33.37
CA ASP A 4 -37.75 3.33 34.42
C ASP A 4 -36.37 3.61 33.83
N VAL A 5 -35.82 4.79 34.16
CA VAL A 5 -34.37 4.98 34.25
C VAL A 5 -34.11 5.75 35.55
N ALA A 6 -33.37 5.13 36.45
CA ALA A 6 -33.06 5.64 37.78
C ALA A 6 -32.03 6.79 37.73
N TYR A 7 -32.27 7.80 38.57
CA TYR A 7 -31.38 8.92 38.84
C TYR A 7 -30.74 8.71 40.22
N GLU A 8 -29.42 8.69 40.31
CA GLU A 8 -28.69 8.51 41.58
C GLU A 8 -28.56 9.84 42.35
N LYS A 9 -28.82 9.80 43.65
CA LYS A 9 -28.91 10.97 44.54
C LYS A 9 -27.62 11.14 45.35
N MET A 10 -27.12 12.38 45.40
CA MET A 10 -25.96 12.83 46.17
C MET A 10 -26.25 12.80 47.69
N SER A 11 -25.33 12.29 48.50
CA SER A 11 -25.45 12.10 49.95
C SER A 11 -24.91 13.28 50.79
N ASP A 12 -25.53 13.48 51.95
CA ASP A 12 -25.42 14.63 52.87
C ASP A 12 -24.09 14.73 53.66
N VAL A 13 -23.66 15.98 53.87
CA VAL A 13 -22.37 16.41 54.43
C VAL A 13 -22.54 16.94 55.86
N GLU A 14 -22.75 16.10 56.88
CA GLU A 14 -22.68 16.55 58.28
C GLU A 14 -21.94 15.61 59.26
N SER A 15 -21.41 14.47 58.81
CA SER A 15 -20.66 13.54 59.68
C SER A 15 -19.14 13.78 59.78
N VAL A 16 -18.57 14.75 59.06
CA VAL A 16 -17.10 14.78 58.79
C VAL A 16 -16.29 15.63 59.80
N ARG A 17 -16.93 16.37 60.70
CA ARG A 17 -16.22 17.41 61.49
C ARG A 17 -15.39 16.90 62.67
N GLY A 18 -15.53 15.64 63.08
CA GLY A 18 -14.76 15.04 64.18
C GLY A 18 -13.45 14.33 63.77
N GLU A 19 -13.37 13.79 62.54
CA GLU A 19 -12.20 13.03 62.06
C GLU A 19 -11.11 13.89 61.39
N GLY A 20 -11.42 15.13 61.01
CA GLY A 20 -10.53 15.99 60.21
C GLY A 20 -9.28 16.47 60.94
N LEU A 21 -9.35 16.67 62.26
CA LEU A 21 -8.23 17.22 63.06
C LEU A 21 -7.11 16.19 63.30
N ALA A 22 -7.45 14.92 63.51
CA ALA A 22 -6.47 13.85 63.65
C ALA A 22 -5.82 13.45 62.32
N LYS A 23 -6.59 13.44 61.22
CA LYS A 23 -6.06 13.19 59.86
C LYS A 23 -5.11 14.31 59.42
N SER A 24 -5.45 15.58 59.67
CA SER A 24 -4.63 16.74 59.27
C SER A 24 -3.21 16.72 59.85
N GLN A 25 -3.04 16.33 61.13
CA GLN A 25 -1.71 16.22 61.74
C GLN A 25 -0.86 15.09 61.13
N THR A 26 -1.48 13.97 60.77
CA THR A 26 -0.80 12.83 60.12
C THR A 26 -0.38 13.19 58.69
N TYR A 27 -1.24 13.89 57.93
CA TYR A 27 -0.90 14.41 56.61
C TYR A 27 0.26 15.41 56.65
N PHE A 28 0.28 16.31 57.64
CA PHE A 28 1.36 17.28 57.77
C PHE A 28 2.71 16.63 58.08
N ARG A 29 2.72 15.59 58.92
CA ARG A 29 3.93 14.79 59.21
C ARG A 29 4.41 14.00 57.98
N CYS A 30 3.50 13.39 57.23
CA CYS A 30 3.84 12.72 55.97
C CYS A 30 4.38 13.71 54.93
N LEU A 31 3.76 14.89 54.80
CA LEU A 31 4.21 15.92 53.86
C LEU A 31 5.63 16.40 54.19
N LEU A 32 5.95 16.63 55.48
CA LEU A 32 7.30 16.98 55.92
C LEU A 32 8.32 15.86 55.64
N LEU A 33 7.94 14.59 55.82
CA LEU A 33 8.80 13.47 55.48
C LEU A 33 9.05 13.40 53.96
N PHE A 34 8.01 13.53 53.14
CA PHE A 34 8.13 13.52 51.69
C PHE A 34 8.96 14.70 51.17
N THR A 35 8.79 15.91 51.70
CA THR A 35 9.61 17.07 51.30
C THR A 35 11.06 16.95 51.76
N SER A 36 11.31 16.37 52.94
CA SER A 36 12.67 16.08 53.38
C SER A 36 13.36 15.02 52.52
N LEU A 37 12.62 13.99 52.08
CA LEU A 37 13.18 12.93 51.27
C LEU A 37 13.48 13.42 49.85
N THR A 38 12.60 14.22 49.24
CA THR A 38 12.82 14.79 47.91
C THR A 38 13.97 15.79 47.90
N THR A 39 14.10 16.61 48.94
CA THR A 39 15.24 17.55 49.05
C THR A 39 16.57 16.83 49.20
N VAL A 40 16.63 15.76 50.00
CA VAL A 40 17.83 14.91 50.10
C VAL A 40 18.15 14.23 48.75
N LEU A 41 17.14 13.73 48.04
CA LEU A 41 17.34 13.09 46.73
C LEU A 41 17.88 14.06 45.68
N LEU A 42 17.35 15.29 45.64
CA LEU A 42 17.81 16.35 44.75
C LEU A 42 19.24 16.80 45.09
N ALA A 43 19.56 16.90 46.39
CA ALA A 43 20.92 17.21 46.82
C ALA A 43 21.91 16.11 46.41
N LEU A 44 21.53 14.84 46.53
CA LEU A 44 22.36 13.71 46.08
C LEU A 44 22.55 13.71 44.56
N LEU A 45 21.50 13.98 43.78
CA LEU A 45 21.61 14.11 42.31
C LEU A 45 22.52 15.27 41.91
N PHE A 46 22.45 16.40 42.61
CA PHE A 46 23.30 17.56 42.36
C PHE A 46 24.77 17.26 42.71
N ILE A 47 25.01 16.59 43.83
CA ILE A 47 26.36 16.14 44.24
C ILE A 47 26.89 15.11 43.24
N GLN A 48 26.07 14.19 42.75
CA GLN A 48 26.45 13.22 41.71
C GLN A 48 26.82 13.93 40.40
N ALA A 49 26.09 14.97 40.00
CA ALA A 49 26.42 15.77 38.83
C ALA A 49 27.75 16.56 38.98
N LEU A 50 28.13 16.93 40.21
CA LEU A 50 29.40 17.59 40.51
C LEU A 50 30.59 16.62 40.64
N LEU A 51 30.33 15.38 41.07
CA LEU A 51 31.36 14.36 41.30
C LEU A 51 31.63 13.48 40.08
N VAL A 52 30.74 13.43 39.09
CA VAL A 52 30.99 12.77 37.81
C VAL A 52 31.78 13.75 36.92
N PRO A 53 33.07 13.48 36.62
CA PRO A 53 33.79 14.27 35.65
C PRO A 53 33.04 14.15 34.33
N SER A 54 32.69 15.28 33.72
CA SER A 54 32.17 15.31 32.35
C SER A 54 33.16 14.55 31.46
N LEU A 55 32.82 13.31 31.12
CA LEU A 55 33.49 12.57 30.07
C LEU A 55 33.51 13.50 28.85
N PRO A 56 34.67 13.72 28.21
CA PRO A 56 34.68 14.42 26.94
C PRO A 56 33.67 13.71 26.03
N PRO A 57 32.89 14.46 25.24
CA PRO A 57 31.98 13.83 24.29
C PRO A 57 32.80 12.80 23.55
N SER A 58 32.36 11.54 23.61
CA SER A 58 32.90 10.48 22.79
C SER A 58 33.08 11.07 21.42
N THR A 59 34.31 11.08 20.90
CA THR A 59 34.57 11.33 19.50
C THR A 59 33.66 10.36 18.77
N GLU A 60 32.49 10.85 18.34
CA GLU A 60 31.74 10.23 17.28
C GLU A 60 32.78 10.11 16.18
N THR A 61 33.23 8.88 15.96
CA THR A 61 33.81 8.52 14.68
C THR A 61 32.75 8.99 13.71
N THR A 62 33.00 10.14 13.09
CA THR A 62 32.14 10.74 12.08
C THR A 62 32.15 9.72 10.96
N ARG A 63 31.25 8.74 11.04
CA ARG A 63 30.91 7.93 9.89
C ARG A 63 30.54 8.99 8.86
N PRO A 64 31.19 9.04 7.69
CA PRO A 64 30.76 9.97 6.66
C PRO A 64 29.27 9.72 6.48
N ARG A 65 28.42 10.68 6.86
CA ARG A 65 27.05 10.72 6.38
C ARG A 65 27.24 10.71 4.88
N LEU A 66 26.97 9.57 4.24
CA LEU A 66 26.84 9.54 2.79
C LEU A 66 25.77 10.58 2.48
N VAL A 67 26.21 11.74 2.00
CA VAL A 67 25.33 12.75 1.43
C VAL A 67 24.92 12.14 0.09
N LEU A 68 23.94 11.24 0.13
CA LEU A 68 23.26 10.82 -1.10
C LEU A 68 22.65 12.08 -1.71
N PRO A 69 22.89 12.36 -3.00
CA PRO A 69 22.33 13.53 -3.64
C PRO A 69 20.80 13.44 -3.55
N ARG A 70 20.16 14.49 -3.03
CA ARG A 70 18.69 14.60 -2.98
C ARG A 70 18.06 14.56 -4.37
N SER A 71 18.84 14.95 -5.38
CA SER A 71 18.46 15.03 -6.78
C SER A 71 19.03 13.86 -7.57
N CYS A 72 18.19 13.18 -8.34
CA CYS A 72 18.61 12.24 -9.38
C CYS A 72 18.62 12.93 -10.75
N SER A 73 19.72 12.81 -11.50
CA SER A 73 19.87 13.38 -12.84
C SER A 73 19.61 12.38 -13.97
N ASP A 74 19.10 11.19 -13.65
CA ASP A 74 18.79 10.17 -14.65
C ASP A 74 17.66 10.64 -15.57
N PRO A 75 17.68 10.29 -16.87
CA PRO A 75 16.65 10.67 -17.83
C PRO A 75 15.41 9.77 -17.69
N CYS A 76 14.80 9.76 -16.50
CA CYS A 76 13.73 8.84 -16.14
C CYS A 76 12.47 9.08 -16.99
N ARG A 77 11.94 8.02 -17.59
CA ARG A 77 10.68 8.04 -18.36
C ARG A 77 9.66 7.12 -17.73
N ILE A 78 8.50 7.66 -17.38
CA ILE A 78 7.43 6.90 -16.72
C ILE A 78 6.24 6.72 -17.66
N SER A 79 5.57 5.59 -17.55
CA SER A 79 4.31 5.31 -18.24
C SER A 79 3.39 4.50 -17.33
N LEU A 80 2.11 4.90 -17.25
CA LEU A 80 1.07 4.05 -16.71
C LEU A 80 0.83 2.88 -17.68
N VAL A 81 0.54 1.71 -17.12
CA VAL A 81 0.27 0.49 -17.89
C VAL A 81 -0.97 -0.19 -17.33
N GLU A 82 -1.79 -0.74 -18.20
CA GLU A 82 -3.06 -1.36 -17.83
C GLU A 82 -3.22 -2.75 -18.46
N SER A 83 -3.88 -3.66 -17.77
CA SER A 83 -4.55 -4.78 -18.44
C SER A 83 -6.04 -4.50 -18.44
N ILE A 84 -6.65 -4.54 -19.61
CA ILE A 84 -8.10 -4.37 -19.78
C ILE A 84 -8.67 -5.76 -20.10
N PRO A 85 -9.61 -6.29 -19.29
CA PRO A 85 -10.23 -7.60 -19.54
C PRO A 85 -10.82 -7.70 -20.94
N GLU A 86 -10.66 -8.84 -21.60
CA GLU A 86 -11.26 -9.07 -22.91
C GLU A 86 -12.76 -8.72 -22.93
N GLY A 87 -13.17 -7.90 -23.91
CA GLY A 87 -14.55 -7.43 -24.08
C GLY A 87 -14.98 -6.32 -23.11
N LEU A 88 -14.10 -5.80 -22.25
CA LEU A 88 -14.35 -4.57 -21.50
C LEU A 88 -13.91 -3.37 -22.37
N GLU A 89 -14.85 -2.52 -22.76
CA GLU A 89 -14.60 -1.43 -23.71
C GLU A 89 -14.99 -0.08 -23.10
N PHE A 90 -14.11 0.91 -23.23
CA PHE A 90 -14.39 2.28 -22.79
C PHE A 90 -14.58 3.19 -24.00
N ASN A 91 -15.66 3.96 -24.02
CA ASN A 91 -15.83 5.04 -24.98
C ASN A 91 -15.01 6.27 -24.54
N SER A 92 -13.68 6.15 -24.60
CA SER A 92 -12.73 7.16 -24.14
C SER A 92 -11.42 7.08 -24.92
N SER A 93 -10.74 8.21 -25.08
CA SER A 93 -9.39 8.29 -25.65
C SER A 93 -8.29 7.94 -24.63
N VAL A 94 -8.62 7.83 -23.35
CA VAL A 94 -7.65 7.49 -22.27
C VAL A 94 -7.28 6.02 -22.38
N THR A 95 -6.10 5.77 -22.93
CA THR A 95 -5.54 4.44 -23.17
C THR A 95 -4.07 4.40 -22.79
N HIS A 96 -3.61 3.23 -22.36
CA HIS A 96 -2.24 3.01 -21.89
C HIS A 96 -1.68 1.70 -22.48
N PRO A 97 -0.35 1.56 -22.59
CA PRO A 97 0.26 0.31 -23.01
C PRO A 97 -0.17 -0.87 -22.14
N SER A 98 -0.25 -2.06 -22.74
CA SER A 98 -0.62 -3.24 -21.98
C SER A 98 0.49 -3.66 -21.01
N ILE A 99 0.11 -4.26 -19.87
CA ILE A 99 1.08 -4.85 -18.94
C ILE A 99 1.87 -5.97 -19.63
N TYR A 100 1.21 -6.77 -20.47
CA TYR A 100 1.86 -7.82 -21.27
C TYR A 100 2.97 -7.27 -22.17
N ASP A 101 2.66 -6.29 -23.02
CA ASP A 101 3.65 -5.71 -23.94
C ASP A 101 4.80 -5.05 -23.17
N THR A 102 4.50 -4.45 -22.02
CA THR A 102 5.48 -3.82 -21.15
C THR A 102 6.42 -4.84 -20.52
N TRP A 103 5.89 -5.92 -19.96
CA TRP A 103 6.71 -7.00 -19.39
C TRP A 103 7.56 -7.66 -20.46
N LEU A 104 6.99 -7.93 -21.63
CA LEU A 104 7.75 -8.50 -22.76
C LEU A 104 8.90 -7.59 -23.17
N ARG A 105 8.68 -6.28 -23.27
CA ARG A 105 9.73 -5.29 -23.57
C ARG A 105 10.82 -5.24 -22.50
N LEU A 106 10.44 -5.33 -21.22
CA LEU A 106 11.40 -5.36 -20.12
C LEU A 106 12.29 -6.63 -20.18
N ILE A 107 11.71 -7.79 -20.48
CA ILE A 107 12.45 -9.05 -20.63
C ILE A 107 13.41 -8.98 -21.81
N GLN A 108 12.91 -8.57 -22.99
CA GLN A 108 13.70 -8.49 -24.22
C GLN A 108 14.77 -7.40 -24.16
N GLY A 109 14.56 -6.36 -23.35
CA GLY A 109 15.49 -5.27 -23.15
C GLY A 109 16.55 -5.52 -22.06
N ALA A 110 16.41 -6.58 -21.25
CA ALA A 110 17.32 -6.86 -20.14
C ALA A 110 18.72 -7.26 -20.64
N GLN A 111 19.76 -6.72 -20.01
CA GLN A 111 21.16 -6.91 -20.42
C GLN A 111 22.08 -7.48 -19.33
N SER A 112 21.68 -7.37 -18.06
CA SER A 112 22.55 -7.66 -16.92
C SER A 112 21.87 -8.43 -15.79
N SER A 113 20.62 -8.12 -15.45
CA SER A 113 19.89 -8.81 -14.37
C SER A 113 18.40 -8.51 -14.36
N LEU A 114 17.61 -9.43 -13.80
CA LEU A 114 16.19 -9.22 -13.54
C LEU A 114 15.81 -9.73 -12.14
N ASP A 115 15.25 -8.85 -11.32
CA ASP A 115 14.74 -9.17 -9.98
C ASP A 115 13.22 -9.02 -9.95
N ILE A 116 12.50 -10.04 -9.48
CA ILE A 116 11.02 -10.08 -9.44
C ILE A 116 10.55 -10.37 -8.02
N ALA A 117 9.80 -9.42 -7.44
CA ALA A 117 9.02 -9.65 -6.22
C ALA A 117 7.58 -10.03 -6.61
N SER A 118 7.06 -11.14 -6.07
CA SER A 118 5.78 -11.71 -6.51
C SER A 118 5.00 -12.40 -5.40
N PHE A 119 3.67 -12.47 -5.56
CA PHE A 119 2.79 -13.19 -4.63
C PHE A 119 2.63 -14.67 -5.00
N TYR A 120 2.27 -14.98 -6.23
CA TYR A 120 2.18 -16.35 -6.74
C TYR A 120 2.40 -16.38 -8.25
N TRP A 121 2.51 -17.59 -8.81
CA TRP A 121 2.73 -17.85 -10.23
C TRP A 121 1.70 -18.84 -10.80
N THR A 122 0.93 -18.40 -11.79
CA THR A 122 0.01 -19.20 -12.61
C THR A 122 -0.06 -18.60 -14.03
N MET A 123 1.07 -18.64 -14.73
CA MET A 123 1.24 -18.07 -16.07
C MET A 123 0.68 -18.96 -17.19
N THR A 124 0.19 -20.16 -16.86
CA THR A 124 -0.39 -21.11 -17.82
C THR A 124 -1.76 -21.59 -17.36
N ASN A 125 -2.51 -22.28 -18.22
CA ASN A 125 -3.82 -22.88 -17.90
C ASN A 125 -3.78 -24.08 -16.93
N ASN A 126 -2.61 -24.44 -16.39
CA ASN A 126 -2.47 -25.68 -15.62
C ASN A 126 -3.23 -25.67 -14.29
N ASP A 127 -3.39 -24.50 -13.67
CA ASP A 127 -4.07 -24.35 -12.38
C ASP A 127 -5.59 -24.59 -12.49
N THR A 128 -6.19 -24.17 -13.60
CA THR A 128 -7.62 -24.34 -13.90
C THR A 128 -7.93 -25.64 -14.63
N ARG A 129 -6.91 -26.30 -15.22
CA ARG A 129 -7.07 -27.46 -16.12
C ARG A 129 -7.96 -27.16 -17.32
N THR A 130 -7.96 -25.91 -17.77
CA THR A 130 -8.72 -25.44 -18.95
C THR A 130 -7.82 -25.32 -20.18
N LYS A 131 -8.41 -24.91 -21.30
CA LYS A 131 -7.68 -24.53 -22.52
C LYS A 131 -8.20 -23.17 -22.96
N GLU A 132 -7.80 -22.10 -22.26
CA GLU A 132 -8.16 -20.74 -22.63
C GLU A 132 -7.08 -20.16 -23.56
N PRO A 133 -7.41 -19.80 -24.82
CA PRO A 133 -6.47 -19.14 -25.72
C PRO A 133 -5.93 -17.82 -25.16
N SER A 134 -6.71 -17.15 -24.31
CA SER A 134 -6.33 -15.91 -23.65
C SER A 134 -5.25 -16.08 -22.56
N ALA A 135 -4.80 -17.31 -22.29
CA ALA A 135 -3.61 -17.57 -21.48
C ALA A 135 -2.29 -17.39 -22.26
N LYS A 136 -2.34 -17.34 -23.60
CA LYS A 136 -1.14 -17.27 -24.45
C LYS A 136 -0.18 -16.12 -24.05
N PRO A 137 -0.64 -14.89 -23.76
CA PRO A 137 0.25 -13.84 -23.26
C PRO A 137 0.98 -14.21 -21.96
N GLY A 138 0.34 -14.98 -21.07
CA GLY A 138 1.01 -15.47 -19.87
C GLY A 138 2.05 -16.54 -20.17
N GLU A 139 1.72 -17.47 -21.06
CA GLU A 139 2.62 -18.53 -21.52
C GLU A 139 3.86 -17.94 -22.22
N ASP A 140 3.68 -16.89 -23.02
CA ASP A 140 4.75 -16.17 -23.70
C ASP A 140 5.71 -15.51 -22.71
N ILE A 141 5.19 -14.80 -21.69
CA ILE A 141 6.03 -14.22 -20.63
C ILE A 141 6.81 -15.30 -19.88
N LEU A 142 6.17 -16.43 -19.54
CA LEU A 142 6.86 -17.53 -18.86
C LEU A 142 7.99 -18.10 -19.71
N GLU A 143 7.74 -18.32 -21.00
CA GLU A 143 8.75 -18.84 -21.93
C GLU A 143 9.93 -17.88 -22.09
N GLU A 144 9.67 -16.60 -22.29
CA GLU A 144 10.72 -15.58 -22.45
C GLU A 144 11.54 -15.39 -21.16
N LEU A 145 10.91 -15.44 -19.98
CA LEU A 145 11.62 -15.48 -18.70
C LEU A 145 12.48 -16.73 -18.56
N GLY A 146 12.01 -17.89 -19.02
CA GLY A 146 12.81 -19.12 -19.06
C GLY A 146 14.06 -18.98 -19.93
N LYS A 147 13.91 -18.42 -21.14
CA LYS A 147 15.05 -18.12 -22.04
C LYS A 147 16.03 -17.14 -21.39
N LEU A 148 15.52 -16.07 -20.79
CA LEU A 148 16.35 -15.06 -20.11
C LEU A 148 17.12 -15.65 -18.92
N SER A 149 16.48 -16.54 -18.16
CA SER A 149 17.09 -17.18 -16.99
C SER A 149 18.30 -18.06 -17.35
N GLY A 150 18.36 -18.56 -18.59
CA GLY A 150 19.50 -19.32 -19.09
C GLY A 150 20.68 -18.45 -19.54
N THR A 151 20.50 -17.13 -19.64
CA THR A 151 21.52 -16.20 -20.17
C THR A 151 21.93 -15.11 -19.19
N LEU A 152 21.03 -14.69 -18.30
CA LEU A 152 21.25 -13.63 -17.32
C LEU A 152 20.80 -14.06 -15.91
N PRO A 153 21.37 -13.45 -14.85
CA PRO A 153 20.85 -13.60 -13.50
C PRO A 153 19.39 -13.14 -13.39
N VAL A 154 18.49 -14.09 -13.13
CA VAL A 154 17.09 -13.84 -12.80
C VAL A 154 16.84 -14.29 -11.36
N ARG A 155 16.41 -13.37 -10.48
CA ARG A 155 16.09 -13.65 -9.08
C ARG A 155 14.60 -13.41 -8.80
N ILE A 156 13.96 -14.33 -8.08
CA ILE A 156 12.54 -14.25 -7.77
C ILE A 156 12.35 -14.42 -6.27
N ALA A 157 11.92 -13.35 -5.61
CA ALA A 157 11.40 -13.40 -4.25
C ALA A 157 9.89 -13.62 -4.31
N VAL A 158 9.42 -14.75 -3.79
CA VAL A 158 8.01 -15.16 -3.90
C VAL A 158 7.44 -15.51 -2.53
N ASN A 159 6.15 -15.25 -2.30
CA ASN A 159 5.48 -15.77 -1.10
C ASN A 159 5.57 -17.30 -1.05
N THR A 160 5.65 -17.87 0.15
CA THR A 160 5.57 -19.33 0.32
C THR A 160 4.25 -19.88 -0.26
N PRO A 161 4.27 -20.74 -1.28
CA PRO A 161 3.05 -21.27 -1.89
C PRO A 161 2.24 -22.10 -0.89
N THR A 162 0.93 -21.85 -0.79
CA THR A 162 0.03 -22.60 0.09
C THR A 162 -0.74 -23.67 -0.67
N SER A 163 -1.30 -23.31 -1.82
CA SER A 163 -2.15 -24.19 -2.65
C SER A 163 -1.90 -24.06 -4.15
N GLN A 164 -1.06 -23.11 -4.57
CA GLN A 164 -0.79 -22.84 -5.98
C GLN A 164 0.12 -23.92 -6.60
N PRO A 165 -0.07 -24.27 -7.88
CA PRO A 165 0.83 -25.19 -8.58
C PRO A 165 2.26 -24.64 -8.62
N LYS A 166 3.25 -25.51 -8.42
CA LYS A 166 4.67 -25.13 -8.42
C LYS A 166 5.32 -25.14 -9.81
N GLY A 167 4.63 -25.70 -10.81
CA GLY A 167 5.22 -25.99 -12.12
C GLY A 167 5.82 -24.80 -12.86
N ASN A 168 5.29 -23.58 -12.70
CA ASN A 168 5.90 -22.39 -13.32
C ASN A 168 7.23 -22.03 -12.67
N LEU A 169 7.31 -22.05 -11.34
CA LEU A 169 8.56 -21.79 -10.62
C LEU A 169 9.58 -22.90 -10.85
N GLU A 170 9.14 -24.16 -10.88
CA GLU A 170 10.02 -25.31 -11.20
C GLU A 170 10.60 -25.19 -12.62
N PHE A 171 9.80 -24.74 -13.59
CA PHE A 171 10.28 -24.44 -14.93
C PHE A 171 11.32 -23.31 -14.94
N LEU A 172 11.08 -22.22 -14.20
CA LEU A 172 12.04 -21.10 -14.14
C LEU A 172 13.35 -21.53 -13.46
N ILE A 173 13.28 -22.29 -12.37
CA ILE A 173 14.45 -22.84 -11.67
C ILE A 173 15.24 -23.75 -12.60
N SER A 174 14.58 -24.68 -13.30
CA SER A 174 15.25 -25.57 -14.24
C SER A 174 15.83 -24.83 -15.45
N SER A 175 15.31 -23.64 -15.76
CA SER A 175 15.84 -22.75 -16.80
C SER A 175 16.97 -21.82 -16.32
N GLY A 176 17.31 -21.83 -15.02
CA GLY A 176 18.43 -21.06 -14.47
C GLY A 176 18.05 -19.94 -13.48
N ALA A 177 16.76 -19.70 -13.23
CA ALA A 177 16.33 -18.67 -12.28
C ALA A 177 16.63 -19.08 -10.84
N GLN A 178 17.00 -18.10 -10.01
CA GLN A 178 17.13 -18.27 -8.58
C GLN A 178 15.83 -17.86 -7.89
N VAL A 179 15.20 -18.79 -7.18
CA VAL A 179 13.91 -18.54 -6.50
C VAL A 179 14.10 -18.67 -5.00
N ARG A 180 13.66 -17.66 -4.24
CA ARG A 180 13.58 -17.68 -2.78
C ARG A 180 12.14 -17.48 -2.33
N THR A 181 11.67 -18.39 -1.48
CA THR A 181 10.37 -18.26 -0.83
C THR A 181 10.50 -17.47 0.46
N VAL A 182 9.73 -16.40 0.61
CA VAL A 182 9.66 -15.62 1.85
C VAL A 182 8.54 -16.20 2.73
N ASN A 183 8.89 -16.68 3.93
CA ASN A 183 7.93 -17.30 4.85
C ASN A 183 7.21 -16.26 5.71
N MET A 184 6.34 -15.49 5.07
CA MET A 184 5.58 -14.42 5.73
C MET A 184 4.64 -14.92 6.82
N LYS A 185 4.17 -16.17 6.73
CA LYS A 185 3.31 -16.76 7.76
C LYS A 185 4.04 -16.84 9.10
N GLU A 186 5.29 -17.29 9.10
CA GLU A 186 6.11 -17.37 10.32
C GLU A 186 6.66 -15.99 10.71
N LEU A 187 7.04 -15.15 9.75
CA LEU A 187 7.64 -13.84 10.04
C LEU A 187 6.64 -12.83 10.60
N THR A 188 5.42 -12.78 10.05
CA THR A 188 4.45 -11.71 10.35
C THR A 188 3.00 -12.15 10.35
N THR A 189 2.72 -13.44 10.13
CA THR A 189 1.38 -14.02 9.89
C THR A 189 0.66 -13.54 8.62
N GLY A 190 1.32 -12.74 7.78
CA GLY A 190 0.78 -12.23 6.52
C GLY A 190 1.27 -13.00 5.30
N VAL A 191 1.28 -12.33 4.15
CA VAL A 191 1.81 -12.86 2.86
C VAL A 191 2.71 -11.83 2.18
N LEU A 192 3.52 -12.27 1.21
CA LEU A 192 4.28 -11.36 0.34
C LEU A 192 3.37 -10.99 -0.82
N HIS A 193 2.67 -9.86 -0.71
CA HIS A 193 1.69 -9.38 -1.68
C HIS A 193 2.26 -8.34 -2.65
N THR A 194 3.57 -8.20 -2.73
CA THR A 194 4.22 -7.26 -3.64
C THR A 194 4.28 -7.80 -5.08
N LYS A 195 4.16 -6.92 -6.07
CA LYS A 195 4.36 -7.22 -7.51
C LYS A 195 5.17 -6.10 -8.15
N PHE A 196 6.48 -6.26 -8.18
CA PHE A 196 7.36 -5.31 -8.87
C PHE A 196 8.55 -6.04 -9.49
N TRP A 197 9.13 -5.43 -10.52
CA TRP A 197 10.32 -5.91 -11.21
C TRP A 197 11.39 -4.82 -11.16
N VAL A 198 12.65 -5.19 -10.96
CA VAL A 198 13.83 -4.33 -11.12
C VAL A 198 14.72 -4.96 -12.19
N VAL A 199 14.91 -4.25 -13.30
CA VAL A 199 15.65 -4.74 -14.48
C VAL A 199 16.91 -3.91 -14.64
N ASP A 200 18.06 -4.58 -14.73
CA ASP A 200 19.39 -4.00 -14.92
C ASP A 200 19.77 -2.90 -13.93
N LYS A 201 19.12 -2.89 -12.75
CA LYS A 201 19.21 -1.78 -11.77
C LYS A 201 18.94 -0.42 -12.42
N LYS A 202 18.06 -0.39 -13.43
CA LYS A 202 17.84 0.75 -14.31
C LYS A 202 16.37 0.97 -14.67
N HIS A 203 15.61 -0.11 -14.85
CA HIS A 203 14.19 -0.05 -15.18
C HIS A 203 13.38 -0.69 -14.06
N ILE A 204 12.17 -0.19 -13.80
CA ILE A 204 11.28 -0.77 -12.81
C ILE A 204 9.86 -0.92 -13.35
N TYR A 205 9.15 -1.94 -12.87
CA TYR A 205 7.69 -2.06 -12.98
C TYR A 205 7.12 -2.24 -11.59
N ILE A 206 6.01 -1.60 -11.25
CA ILE A 206 5.26 -1.83 -9.99
C ILE A 206 3.76 -1.67 -10.25
N GLY A 207 2.94 -2.58 -9.71
CA GLY A 207 1.50 -2.50 -9.92
C GLY A 207 0.71 -3.63 -9.27
N SER A 208 -0.54 -3.78 -9.72
CA SER A 208 -1.47 -4.73 -9.12
C SER A 208 -1.40 -6.15 -9.70
N ALA A 209 -0.86 -6.32 -10.91
CA ALA A 209 -0.87 -7.59 -11.64
C ALA A 209 -0.02 -8.67 -10.95
N ASN A 210 -0.65 -9.80 -10.63
CA ASN A 210 0.05 -11.00 -10.21
C ASN A 210 0.78 -11.64 -11.39
N MET A 211 1.71 -12.56 -11.12
CA MET A 211 2.31 -13.40 -12.16
C MET A 211 1.29 -14.48 -12.56
N ASP A 212 0.21 -14.03 -13.19
CA ASP A 212 -0.99 -14.78 -13.51
C ASP A 212 -1.42 -14.41 -14.94
N TRP A 213 -1.66 -15.39 -15.80
CA TRP A 213 -2.09 -15.12 -17.17
C TRP A 213 -3.40 -14.31 -17.21
N ARG A 214 -4.29 -14.50 -16.22
CA ARG A 214 -5.54 -13.75 -16.08
C ARG A 214 -5.27 -12.28 -15.78
N SER A 215 -4.22 -11.95 -15.02
CA SER A 215 -3.81 -10.56 -14.80
C SER A 215 -3.43 -9.86 -16.09
N LEU A 216 -3.03 -10.59 -17.13
CA LEU A 216 -2.65 -9.99 -18.41
C LEU A 216 -3.84 -9.78 -19.36
N THR A 217 -4.88 -10.62 -19.30
CA THR A 217 -5.96 -10.64 -20.31
C THR A 217 -7.40 -10.61 -19.76
N GLN A 218 -7.63 -10.99 -18.51
CA GLN A 218 -8.99 -11.21 -17.95
C GLN A 218 -9.31 -10.38 -16.71
N VAL A 219 -8.32 -9.74 -16.10
CA VAL A 219 -8.44 -8.92 -14.90
C VAL A 219 -8.06 -7.50 -15.23
N LYS A 220 -8.80 -6.54 -14.69
CA LYS A 220 -8.46 -5.13 -14.84
C LYS A 220 -7.38 -4.79 -13.82
N GLU A 221 -6.19 -4.50 -14.33
CA GLU A 221 -4.99 -4.22 -13.54
C GLU A 221 -4.41 -2.87 -13.95
N LEU A 222 -3.66 -2.24 -13.04
CA LEU A 222 -2.93 -1.01 -13.29
C LEU A 222 -1.57 -1.05 -12.61
N GLY A 223 -0.57 -0.47 -13.28
CA GLY A 223 0.76 -0.26 -12.72
C GLY A 223 1.47 0.92 -13.37
N ALA A 224 2.73 1.10 -13.02
CA ALA A 224 3.64 2.02 -13.66
C ALA A 224 4.94 1.29 -14.04
N VAL A 225 5.48 1.66 -15.19
CA VAL A 225 6.84 1.32 -15.60
C VAL A 225 7.67 2.60 -15.63
N VAL A 226 8.89 2.55 -15.11
CA VAL A 226 9.88 3.63 -15.22
C VAL A 226 11.11 3.09 -15.91
N TYR A 227 11.49 3.73 -17.01
CA TYR A 227 12.67 3.40 -17.79
C TYR A 227 13.81 4.38 -17.51
N ASP A 228 15.04 3.89 -17.66
CA ASP A 228 16.26 4.70 -17.64
C ASP A 228 16.42 5.51 -16.34
N CYS A 229 16.06 4.90 -15.21
CA CYS A 229 16.01 5.53 -13.89
C CYS A 229 16.74 4.66 -12.86
N GLY A 230 18.07 4.71 -12.88
CA GLY A 230 18.94 3.97 -11.98
C GLY A 230 18.72 4.33 -10.51
N CYS A 231 18.53 5.61 -10.18
CA CYS A 231 18.29 6.01 -8.79
C CYS A 231 17.02 5.37 -8.18
N LEU A 232 15.91 5.37 -8.93
CA LEU A 232 14.66 4.73 -8.46
C LEU A 232 14.80 3.21 -8.43
N ALA A 233 15.48 2.62 -9.42
CA ALA A 233 15.74 1.19 -9.45
C ALA A 233 16.63 0.73 -8.30
N GLU A 234 17.63 1.52 -7.90
CA GLU A 234 18.46 1.27 -6.72
C GLU A 234 17.65 1.32 -5.44
N ASP A 235 16.78 2.33 -5.27
CA ASP A 235 15.96 2.46 -4.06
C ASP A 235 14.90 1.35 -3.93
N LEU A 236 14.23 0.99 -5.04
CA LEU A 236 13.32 -0.15 -5.07
C LEU A 236 14.07 -1.47 -4.88
N GLY A 237 15.29 -1.57 -5.42
CA GLY A 237 16.20 -2.70 -5.24
C GLY A 237 16.49 -3.01 -3.77
N LYS A 238 16.55 -2.00 -2.89
CA LYS A 238 16.69 -2.23 -1.43
C LYS A 238 15.51 -2.99 -0.83
N ILE A 239 14.30 -2.73 -1.30
CA ILE A 239 13.11 -3.48 -0.89
C ILE A 239 13.21 -4.93 -1.38
N PHE A 240 13.67 -5.14 -2.62
CA PHE A 240 13.91 -6.49 -3.15
C PHE A 240 14.96 -7.24 -2.31
N GLU A 241 16.10 -6.62 -2.02
CA GLU A 241 17.15 -7.25 -1.23
C GLU A 241 16.68 -7.61 0.19
N ALA A 242 15.80 -6.81 0.79
CA ALA A 242 15.19 -7.15 2.08
C ALA A 242 14.36 -8.44 1.98
N TYR A 243 13.55 -8.61 0.93
CA TYR A 243 12.81 -9.86 0.68
C TYR A 243 13.76 -11.02 0.36
N TRP A 244 14.80 -10.77 -0.42
CA TRP A 244 15.81 -11.75 -0.80
C TRP A 244 16.55 -12.30 0.42
N TYR A 245 16.93 -11.42 1.35
CA TYR A 245 17.53 -11.76 2.63
C TYR A 245 16.55 -12.58 3.50
N LEU A 246 15.31 -12.11 3.65
CA LEU A 246 14.30 -12.79 4.47
C LEU A 246 13.92 -14.17 3.94
N GLY A 247 14.12 -14.44 2.66
CA GLY A 247 13.96 -15.76 2.07
C GLY A 247 14.95 -16.82 2.59
N GLU A 248 16.00 -16.41 3.30
CA GLU A 248 17.02 -17.31 3.90
C GLU A 248 17.10 -17.21 5.43
N THR A 249 16.21 -16.44 6.06
CA THR A 249 16.24 -16.23 7.52
C THR A 249 14.92 -16.59 8.18
N GLU A 250 15.01 -17.00 9.43
CA GLU A 250 13.84 -17.33 10.26
C GLU A 250 13.30 -16.14 11.05
N SER A 251 14.02 -15.01 11.08
CA SER A 251 13.63 -13.84 11.87
C SER A 251 13.92 -12.53 11.16
N ILE A 252 13.14 -11.51 11.50
CA ILE A 252 13.28 -10.17 10.95
C ILE A 252 14.36 -9.42 11.75
N PRO A 253 15.39 -8.85 11.10
CA PRO A 253 16.39 -8.05 11.79
C PRO A 253 15.78 -6.85 12.53
N SER A 254 16.25 -6.58 13.74
CA SER A 254 15.90 -5.38 14.49
C SER A 254 17.11 -4.88 15.31
N PRO A 255 17.73 -3.75 14.93
CA PRO A 255 17.48 -2.95 13.73
C PRO A 255 17.87 -3.69 12.43
N TRP A 256 17.35 -3.21 11.29
CA TRP A 256 17.84 -3.64 9.98
C TRP A 256 19.29 -3.18 9.75
N PRO A 257 20.12 -3.96 9.02
CA PRO A 257 21.43 -3.50 8.58
C PRO A 257 21.34 -2.24 7.72
N SER A 258 22.35 -1.37 7.80
CA SER A 258 22.34 -0.06 7.12
C SER A 258 22.29 -0.15 5.60
N ASP A 259 22.67 -1.29 5.02
CA ASP A 259 22.66 -1.50 3.56
C ASP A 259 21.23 -1.45 2.98
N TYR A 260 20.21 -1.70 3.82
CA TYR A 260 18.81 -1.62 3.44
C TYR A 260 18.18 -0.23 3.67
N ASN A 261 18.90 0.69 4.33
CA ASN A 261 18.39 2.02 4.66
C ASN A 261 18.19 2.87 3.39
N THR A 262 17.25 3.82 3.45
CA THR A 262 17.04 4.80 2.39
C THR A 262 17.02 6.23 2.92
N ALA A 263 17.49 7.18 2.10
CA ALA A 263 17.34 8.60 2.36
C ALA A 263 15.99 9.14 1.85
N TYR A 264 15.27 8.36 1.03
CA TYR A 264 14.09 8.81 0.31
C TYR A 264 12.79 8.37 0.99
N ASN A 265 11.96 9.33 1.37
CA ASN A 265 10.74 9.10 2.14
C ASN A 265 9.74 10.24 1.94
N LYS A 266 8.59 10.20 2.63
CA LYS A 266 7.56 11.24 2.51
C LYS A 266 8.05 12.66 2.88
N ASP A 267 9.04 12.77 3.77
CA ASP A 267 9.56 14.06 4.27
C ASP A 267 10.78 14.53 3.47
N THR A 268 11.57 13.59 2.94
CA THR A 268 12.70 13.83 2.04
C THR A 268 12.58 12.98 0.78
N PRO A 269 11.61 13.26 -0.10
CA PRO A 269 11.44 12.49 -1.34
C PRO A 269 12.61 12.73 -2.31
N MET A 270 12.84 11.79 -3.23
CA MET A 270 13.81 11.97 -4.31
C MET A 270 13.31 13.04 -5.27
N GLU A 271 14.15 14.03 -5.57
CA GLU A 271 13.88 15.06 -6.57
C GLU A 271 14.39 14.58 -7.94
N LEU A 272 13.52 14.48 -8.94
CA LEU A 272 13.91 14.11 -10.31
C LEU A 272 12.89 14.60 -11.34
N GLN A 273 13.23 14.46 -12.62
CA GLN A 273 12.27 14.61 -13.71
C GLN A 273 11.76 13.26 -14.18
N LEU A 274 10.44 13.12 -14.25
CA LEU A 274 9.76 11.98 -14.84
C LEU A 274 9.14 12.42 -16.17
N SER A 275 9.68 11.94 -17.28
CA SER A 275 9.25 12.35 -18.63
C SER A 275 9.25 13.89 -18.79
N GLY A 276 10.34 14.53 -18.35
CA GLY A 276 10.50 15.99 -18.39
C GLY A 276 9.68 16.78 -17.35
N THR A 277 8.93 16.09 -16.48
CA THR A 277 8.12 16.74 -15.42
C THR A 277 8.82 16.65 -14.07
N ASP A 278 9.10 17.80 -13.45
CA ASP A 278 9.63 17.86 -12.08
C ASP A 278 8.73 17.11 -11.11
N SER A 279 9.33 16.18 -10.37
CA SER A 279 8.62 15.20 -9.55
C SER A 279 9.36 14.95 -8.24
N LEU A 280 8.57 14.77 -7.18
CA LEU A 280 9.06 14.27 -5.89
C LEU A 280 8.57 12.83 -5.74
N VAL A 281 9.51 11.88 -5.64
CA VAL A 281 9.20 10.45 -5.70
C VAL A 281 9.79 9.70 -4.51
N TYR A 282 9.04 8.75 -3.98
CA TYR A 282 9.55 7.78 -3.01
C TYR A 282 8.75 6.47 -3.08
N PHE A 283 9.34 5.40 -2.55
CA PHE A 283 8.63 4.14 -2.33
C PHE A 283 8.23 3.98 -0.86
N SER A 284 7.04 3.45 -0.64
CA SER A 284 6.57 2.99 0.66
C SER A 284 6.51 1.47 0.73
N SER A 285 6.55 0.93 1.94
CA SER A 285 6.55 -0.52 2.19
C SER A 285 5.70 -0.89 3.40
N SER A 286 5.16 -2.09 3.39
CA SER A 286 4.55 -2.76 4.54
C SER A 286 5.16 -4.16 4.68
N PRO A 287 5.00 -4.84 5.83
CA PRO A 287 4.55 -4.29 7.11
C PRO A 287 5.63 -3.38 7.75
N PRO A 288 5.32 -2.68 8.87
CA PRO A 288 6.30 -1.84 9.57
C PRO A 288 7.60 -2.55 9.93
N SER A 289 7.55 -3.85 10.26
CA SER A 289 8.72 -4.66 10.56
C SER A 289 9.65 -4.87 9.36
N PHE A 290 9.14 -4.70 8.13
CA PHE A 290 9.90 -4.81 6.88
C PHE A 290 10.38 -3.44 6.36
N CYS A 291 10.24 -2.38 7.16
CA CYS A 291 10.72 -1.05 6.83
C CYS A 291 12.07 -0.79 7.54
N PRO A 292 13.21 -0.90 6.84
CA PRO A 292 14.48 -0.37 7.30
C PRO A 292 14.43 1.13 7.60
N GLU A 293 15.47 1.65 8.23
CA GLU A 293 15.55 3.06 8.58
C GLU A 293 15.37 3.96 7.34
N GLY A 294 14.54 4.98 7.50
CA GLY A 294 14.18 5.93 6.46
C GLY A 294 13.03 5.47 5.56
N ARG A 295 12.71 4.18 5.42
CA ARG A 295 11.61 3.75 4.55
C ARG A 295 10.26 4.18 5.13
N THR A 296 9.43 4.86 4.33
CA THR A 296 8.07 5.24 4.76
C THR A 296 7.17 4.00 4.78
N GLN A 297 6.43 3.82 5.87
CA GLN A 297 5.42 2.77 5.96
C GLN A 297 4.24 3.07 5.01
N ASP A 298 3.68 2.05 4.39
CA ASP A 298 2.63 2.17 3.37
C ASP A 298 1.38 2.89 3.89
N LEU A 299 0.90 2.49 5.07
CA LEU A 299 -0.22 3.17 5.74
C LEU A 299 0.06 4.65 6.02
N VAL A 300 1.26 4.97 6.49
CA VAL A 300 1.65 6.36 6.76
C VAL A 300 1.62 7.19 5.48
N SER A 301 2.06 6.61 4.35
CA SER A 301 2.01 7.26 3.04
C SER A 301 0.57 7.52 2.60
N ILE A 302 -0.30 6.52 2.68
CA ILE A 302 -1.73 6.67 2.34
C ILE A 302 -2.38 7.79 3.18
N LEU A 303 -2.18 7.76 4.50
CA LEU A 303 -2.77 8.75 5.41
C LEU A 303 -2.24 10.17 5.15
N SER A 304 -0.95 10.30 4.85
CA SER A 304 -0.33 11.58 4.48
C SER A 304 -0.90 12.11 3.17
N VAL A 305 -0.98 11.27 2.13
CA VAL A 305 -1.50 11.69 0.82
C VAL A 305 -2.97 12.14 0.90
N ILE A 306 -3.81 11.44 1.68
CA ILE A 306 -5.19 11.88 1.97
C ILE A 306 -5.19 13.18 2.81
N GLY A 307 -4.24 13.29 3.75
CA GLY A 307 -4.05 14.47 4.60
C GLY A 307 -3.74 15.74 3.80
N ASP A 308 -2.86 15.60 2.80
CA ASP A 308 -2.29 16.71 2.02
C ASP A 308 -3.16 17.16 0.84
N ALA A 309 -4.15 16.34 0.45
CA ALA A 309 -5.11 16.65 -0.60
C ALA A 309 -5.92 17.91 -0.27
N GLN A 310 -6.14 18.76 -1.27
CA GLN A 310 -6.87 20.02 -1.11
C GLN A 310 -8.18 20.05 -1.90
N GLN A 311 -8.27 19.34 -3.01
CA GLN A 311 -9.47 19.38 -3.87
C GLN A 311 -10.18 18.05 -3.92
N PHE A 312 -9.44 16.96 -4.16
CA PHE A 312 -10.05 15.64 -4.27
C PHE A 312 -9.13 14.51 -3.82
N VAL A 313 -9.76 13.39 -3.47
CA VAL A 313 -9.15 12.08 -3.21
C VAL A 313 -9.97 11.04 -3.96
N TYR A 314 -9.38 10.44 -4.99
CA TYR A 314 -9.99 9.41 -5.81
C TYR A 314 -9.26 8.09 -5.60
N ILE A 315 -9.99 7.04 -5.21
CA ILE A 315 -9.41 5.74 -4.83
C ILE A 315 -10.06 4.65 -5.67
N ALA A 316 -9.25 3.84 -6.35
CA ALA A 316 -9.72 2.64 -7.03
C ALA A 316 -9.02 1.40 -6.47
N VAL A 317 -9.79 0.57 -5.76
CA VAL A 317 -9.27 -0.63 -5.08
C VAL A 317 -10.21 -1.82 -5.27
N MET A 318 -9.64 -3.01 -5.32
CA MET A 318 -10.41 -4.25 -5.35
C MET A 318 -11.28 -4.42 -4.10
N ASN A 319 -10.66 -4.35 -2.91
CA ASN A 319 -11.33 -4.48 -1.62
C ASN A 319 -11.02 -3.26 -0.75
N TYR A 320 -12.05 -2.72 -0.10
CA TYR A 320 -11.95 -1.69 0.93
C TYR A 320 -12.72 -2.13 2.17
N LEU A 321 -12.03 -2.43 3.26
CA LEU A 321 -12.61 -2.91 4.51
C LEU A 321 -11.90 -2.26 5.70
N PRO A 322 -12.59 -1.44 6.52
CA PRO A 322 -12.02 -0.85 7.73
C PRO A 322 -11.97 -1.88 8.87
N THR A 323 -11.40 -3.04 8.60
CA THR A 323 -11.29 -4.18 9.52
C THR A 323 -9.96 -4.90 9.31
N MET A 324 -9.62 -5.74 10.28
CA MET A 324 -8.58 -6.77 10.16
C MET A 324 -9.27 -8.06 9.67
N GLU A 325 -9.32 -8.24 8.35
CA GLU A 325 -9.89 -9.37 7.63
C GLU A 325 -9.33 -10.74 8.05
N PHE A 326 -8.05 -10.85 8.37
CA PHE A 326 -7.42 -12.16 8.64
C PHE A 326 -7.20 -12.43 10.14
N SER A 327 -7.40 -11.42 10.98
CA SER A 327 -7.32 -11.54 12.44
C SER A 327 -8.45 -12.38 13.05
N HIS A 328 -8.11 -13.13 14.10
CA HIS A 328 -9.05 -13.89 14.93
C HIS A 328 -8.76 -13.59 16.42
N PRO A 329 -9.70 -12.99 17.17
CA PRO A 329 -11.03 -12.52 16.75
C PRO A 329 -10.94 -11.34 15.76
N LYS A 330 -11.98 -11.19 14.93
CA LYS A 330 -12.10 -10.07 13.97
C LYS A 330 -12.00 -8.74 14.70
N ARG A 331 -11.26 -7.78 14.13
CA ARG A 331 -11.09 -6.43 14.71
C ARG A 331 -11.52 -5.34 13.75
N TYR A 332 -12.08 -4.27 14.31
CA TYR A 332 -12.31 -3.02 13.59
C TYR A 332 -10.98 -2.25 13.46
N TRP A 333 -10.73 -1.66 12.30
CA TRP A 333 -9.49 -0.94 11.98
C TRP A 333 -9.83 0.27 11.11
N ALA A 334 -9.82 1.46 11.71
CA ALA A 334 -10.51 2.62 11.17
C ALA A 334 -9.61 3.65 10.49
N ASP A 335 -8.31 3.40 10.37
CA ASP A 335 -7.33 4.47 10.11
C ASP A 335 -7.60 5.22 8.80
N ILE A 336 -7.76 4.49 7.69
CA ILE A 336 -8.08 5.09 6.39
C ILE A 336 -9.51 5.68 6.40
N ASP A 337 -10.48 4.96 6.97
CA ASP A 337 -11.90 5.40 7.03
C ASP A 337 -12.05 6.73 7.75
N THR A 338 -11.38 6.85 8.89
CA THR A 338 -11.32 8.07 9.69
C THR A 338 -10.68 9.19 8.90
N GLN A 339 -9.57 8.93 8.20
CA GLN A 339 -8.86 9.95 7.44
C GLN A 339 -9.66 10.46 6.25
N LEU A 340 -10.42 9.59 5.55
CA LEU A 340 -11.34 9.99 4.49
C LEU A 340 -12.47 10.87 5.01
N ARG A 341 -13.09 10.48 6.13
CA ARG A 341 -14.15 11.29 6.76
C ARG A 341 -13.63 12.64 7.22
N ARG A 342 -12.42 12.70 7.78
CA ARG A 342 -11.77 13.96 8.18
C ARG A 342 -11.48 14.85 6.98
N ALA A 343 -10.94 14.31 5.88
CA ALA A 343 -10.70 15.08 4.67
C ALA A 343 -11.98 15.72 4.12
N ALA A 344 -13.07 14.95 4.03
CA ALA A 344 -14.36 15.47 3.57
C ALA A 344 -15.00 16.45 4.56
N TYR A 345 -14.99 16.15 5.86
CA TYR A 345 -15.68 16.95 6.86
C TYR A 345 -14.94 18.25 7.21
N GLU A 346 -13.65 18.14 7.55
CA GLU A 346 -12.83 19.25 8.06
C GLU A 346 -12.36 20.17 6.92
N ARG A 347 -12.04 19.60 5.75
CA ARG A 347 -11.40 20.33 4.64
C ARG A 347 -12.25 20.44 3.38
N LYS A 348 -13.45 19.84 3.35
CA LYS A 348 -14.36 19.85 2.20
C LYS A 348 -13.74 19.26 0.93
N VAL A 349 -12.78 18.34 1.10
CA VAL A 349 -12.16 17.61 -0.01
C VAL A 349 -13.18 16.62 -0.58
N ARG A 350 -13.32 16.57 -1.91
CA ARG A 350 -14.17 15.58 -2.58
C ARG A 350 -13.53 14.20 -2.49
N VAL A 351 -14.27 13.22 -2.01
CA VAL A 351 -13.81 11.83 -1.94
C VAL A 351 -14.63 10.96 -2.88
N ARG A 352 -13.96 10.21 -3.77
CA ARG A 352 -14.61 9.21 -4.63
C ARG A 352 -13.93 7.86 -4.47
N LEU A 353 -14.70 6.83 -4.11
CA LEU A 353 -14.23 5.46 -4.01
C LEU A 353 -14.84 4.61 -5.12
N LEU A 354 -14.01 4.04 -5.97
CA LEU A 354 -14.39 3.08 -6.99
C LEU A 354 -13.96 1.68 -6.55
N ILE A 355 -14.92 0.88 -6.11
CA ILE A 355 -14.64 -0.41 -5.46
C ILE A 355 -15.11 -1.56 -6.34
N SER A 356 -14.25 -2.56 -6.56
CA SER A 356 -14.63 -3.72 -7.37
C SER A 356 -15.73 -4.56 -6.70
N CYS A 357 -16.65 -5.10 -7.49
CA CYS A 357 -17.41 -6.28 -7.11
C CYS A 357 -17.19 -7.45 -8.06
N TRP A 358 -17.05 -8.66 -7.50
CA TRP A 358 -16.83 -9.92 -8.20
C TRP A 358 -17.25 -11.10 -7.31
N GLY A 359 -17.16 -12.34 -7.81
CA GLY A 359 -17.66 -13.55 -7.13
C GLY A 359 -17.09 -13.82 -5.73
N SER A 360 -15.91 -13.27 -5.41
CA SER A 360 -15.28 -13.44 -4.08
C SER A 360 -15.40 -12.20 -3.18
N THR A 361 -16.20 -11.19 -3.56
CA THR A 361 -16.39 -9.99 -2.73
C THR A 361 -17.08 -10.35 -1.40
N SER A 362 -16.46 -9.96 -0.29
CA SER A 362 -17.02 -10.16 1.05
C SER A 362 -18.27 -9.30 1.26
N PRO A 363 -19.42 -9.88 1.66
CA PRO A 363 -20.66 -9.13 1.89
C PRO A 363 -20.54 -8.03 2.95
N ILE A 364 -19.66 -8.20 3.94
CA ILE A 364 -19.47 -7.23 5.03
C ILE A 364 -18.88 -5.89 4.55
N MET A 365 -18.32 -5.86 3.33
CA MET A 365 -17.79 -4.65 2.71
C MET A 365 -18.88 -3.60 2.48
N PHE A 366 -20.06 -4.02 2.02
CA PHE A 366 -21.13 -3.11 1.60
C PHE A 366 -21.70 -2.23 2.74
N PRO A 367 -21.95 -2.75 3.96
CA PRO A 367 -22.32 -1.91 5.10
C PRO A 367 -21.34 -0.75 5.37
N PHE A 368 -20.03 -1.02 5.33
CA PHE A 368 -19.02 0.03 5.54
C PHE A 368 -19.00 1.05 4.39
N LEU A 369 -19.08 0.59 3.15
CA LEU A 369 -19.15 1.48 1.99
C LEU A 369 -20.40 2.36 2.00
N ARG A 370 -21.57 1.81 2.37
CA ARG A 370 -22.81 2.59 2.54
C ARG A 370 -22.68 3.61 3.66
N SER A 371 -22.00 3.27 4.76
CA SER A 371 -21.70 4.20 5.87
C SER A 371 -20.77 5.35 5.48
N LEU A 372 -19.87 5.15 4.51
CA LEU A 372 -19.08 6.24 3.94
C LEU A 372 -19.93 7.10 3.01
N ALA A 373 -20.68 6.48 2.10
CA ALA A 373 -21.56 7.20 1.17
C ALA A 373 -22.63 8.03 1.88
N SER A 374 -23.08 7.61 3.07
CA SER A 374 -24.07 8.34 3.88
C SER A 374 -23.59 9.70 4.39
N VAL A 375 -22.29 10.00 4.31
CA VAL A 375 -21.73 11.31 4.68
C VAL A 375 -22.05 12.37 3.64
N GLN A 376 -22.40 11.98 2.41
CA GLN A 376 -22.71 12.92 1.33
C GLN A 376 -23.92 13.80 1.69
N ASP A 377 -23.71 15.11 1.74
CA ASP A 377 -24.75 16.12 1.91
C ASP A 377 -24.38 17.37 1.10
N PRO A 378 -25.01 17.55 -0.08
CA PRO A 378 -24.77 18.72 -0.93
C PRO A 378 -25.05 20.05 -0.22
N ASN A 379 -26.00 20.10 0.72
CA ASN A 379 -26.36 21.33 1.44
C ASN A 379 -25.30 21.73 2.47
N LYS A 380 -24.41 20.80 2.85
CA LYS A 380 -23.32 21.01 3.81
C LYS A 380 -21.95 20.91 3.15
N SER A 381 -21.91 20.86 1.82
CA SER A 381 -20.70 20.69 1.02
C SER A 381 -19.89 19.45 1.44
N LEU A 382 -20.58 18.37 1.83
CA LEU A 382 -19.96 17.07 2.12
C LEU A 382 -20.08 16.17 0.90
N ASP A 383 -18.95 15.73 0.36
CA ASP A 383 -18.89 15.02 -0.92
C ASP A 383 -18.06 13.74 -0.80
N ILE A 384 -18.67 12.67 -0.24
CA ILE A 384 -18.13 11.31 -0.28
C ILE A 384 -19.03 10.46 -1.17
N GLN A 385 -18.50 10.01 -2.31
CA GLN A 385 -19.23 9.17 -3.26
C GLN A 385 -18.57 7.81 -3.36
N VAL A 386 -19.39 6.77 -3.47
CA VAL A 386 -18.91 5.39 -3.68
C VAL A 386 -19.59 4.84 -4.92
N LYS A 387 -18.82 4.34 -5.88
CA LYS A 387 -19.31 3.54 -7.00
C LYS A 387 -18.77 2.11 -6.90
N ILE A 388 -19.61 1.15 -7.25
CA ILE A 388 -19.25 -0.26 -7.41
C ILE A 388 -18.91 -0.50 -8.87
N PHE A 389 -17.70 -1.00 -9.13
CA PHE A 389 -17.23 -1.34 -10.47
C PHE A 389 -17.43 -2.84 -10.74
N ASN A 390 -18.14 -3.17 -11.81
CA ASN A 390 -18.37 -4.54 -12.25
C ASN A 390 -17.78 -4.80 -13.63
N VAL A 391 -16.95 -5.83 -13.75
CA VAL A 391 -16.50 -6.29 -15.07
C VAL A 391 -17.57 -7.25 -15.63
N PRO A 392 -18.25 -6.92 -16.75
CA PRO A 392 -19.23 -7.81 -17.34
C PRO A 392 -18.57 -9.11 -17.81
N ALA A 393 -19.36 -10.18 -17.87
CA ALA A 393 -18.87 -11.50 -18.28
C ALA A 393 -19.91 -12.25 -19.12
N THR A 394 -19.49 -12.78 -20.26
CA THR A 394 -20.28 -13.78 -21.00
C THR A 394 -20.34 -15.11 -20.22
N PRO A 395 -21.30 -16.02 -20.53
CA PRO A 395 -21.36 -17.32 -19.89
C PRO A 395 -20.05 -18.13 -19.96
N LYS A 396 -19.28 -17.98 -21.05
CA LYS A 396 -17.97 -18.60 -21.19
C LYS A 396 -16.94 -17.96 -20.26
N GLN A 397 -16.85 -16.62 -20.25
CA GLN A 397 -15.91 -15.89 -19.39
C GLN A 397 -16.15 -16.13 -17.89
N LYS A 398 -17.41 -16.34 -17.47
CA LYS A 398 -17.76 -16.71 -16.08
C LYS A 398 -17.15 -18.03 -15.62
N GLN A 399 -16.77 -18.91 -16.54
CA GLN A 399 -16.14 -20.20 -16.21
C GLN A 399 -14.65 -20.05 -15.90
N ILE A 400 -14.03 -18.90 -16.20
CA ILE A 400 -12.63 -18.63 -15.88
C ILE A 400 -12.54 -18.23 -14.41
N PRO A 401 -11.95 -19.06 -13.54
CA PRO A 401 -11.86 -18.76 -12.11
C PRO A 401 -10.98 -17.53 -11.86
N TYR A 402 -11.35 -16.76 -10.84
CA TYR A 402 -10.62 -15.58 -10.39
C TYR A 402 -10.40 -14.48 -11.45
N ALA A 403 -11.20 -14.48 -12.51
CA ALA A 403 -11.21 -13.45 -13.55
C ALA A 403 -12.27 -12.38 -13.29
N ARG A 404 -12.41 -11.42 -14.23
CA ARG A 404 -13.51 -10.46 -14.30
C ARG A 404 -13.65 -9.62 -13.02
N VAL A 405 -12.52 -9.10 -12.56
CA VAL A 405 -12.42 -8.26 -11.36
C VAL A 405 -11.62 -7.01 -11.70
N ASN A 406 -11.96 -5.89 -11.07
CA ASN A 406 -11.11 -4.71 -11.03
C ASN A 406 -10.14 -4.88 -9.87
N HIS A 407 -8.91 -5.27 -10.19
CA HIS A 407 -7.89 -5.61 -9.23
C HIS A 407 -6.93 -4.44 -8.94
N ASN A 408 -7.29 -3.21 -9.29
CA ASN A 408 -6.48 -2.02 -9.03
C ASN A 408 -6.19 -1.80 -7.53
N LYS A 409 -5.10 -1.07 -7.22
CA LYS A 409 -4.75 -0.56 -5.89
C LYS A 409 -4.09 0.82 -5.99
N TYR A 410 -4.83 1.82 -6.44
CA TYR A 410 -4.27 3.17 -6.59
C TYR A 410 -5.15 4.24 -5.93
N MET A 411 -4.51 5.37 -5.66
CA MET A 411 -5.16 6.60 -5.24
C MET A 411 -4.56 7.76 -6.02
N VAL A 412 -5.39 8.73 -6.41
CA VAL A 412 -4.95 9.98 -7.01
C VAL A 412 -5.62 11.16 -6.32
N THR A 413 -4.84 12.19 -6.02
CA THR A 413 -5.30 13.46 -5.45
C THR A 413 -4.97 14.60 -6.41
N ASP A 414 -5.29 15.84 -6.06
CA ASP A 414 -4.89 17.03 -6.82
C ASP A 414 -3.36 17.23 -6.92
N LYS A 415 -2.58 16.41 -6.21
CA LYS A 415 -1.12 16.56 -6.06
C LYS A 415 -0.32 15.29 -6.34
N VAL A 416 -0.87 14.13 -5.97
CA VAL A 416 -0.11 12.89 -5.84
C VAL A 416 -0.80 11.76 -6.59
N ALA A 417 0.00 10.97 -7.32
CA ALA A 417 -0.33 9.62 -7.75
C ALA A 417 0.29 8.59 -6.79
N TYR A 418 -0.54 7.71 -6.24
CA TYR A 418 -0.15 6.56 -5.43
C TYR A 418 -0.51 5.28 -6.17
N ILE A 419 0.47 4.43 -6.46
CA ILE A 419 0.27 3.16 -7.18
C ILE A 419 0.86 2.05 -6.32
N GLY A 420 0.01 1.20 -5.75
CA GLY A 420 0.41 0.17 -4.80
C GLY A 420 0.08 -1.25 -5.22
N THR A 421 0.43 -2.19 -4.35
CA THR A 421 0.21 -3.63 -4.53
C THR A 421 -0.87 -4.19 -3.59
N SER A 422 -1.26 -3.44 -2.57
CA SER A 422 -2.02 -3.91 -1.39
C SER A 422 -3.49 -3.51 -1.42
N ASN A 423 -4.39 -4.45 -1.09
CA ASN A 423 -5.80 -4.13 -0.86
C ASN A 423 -5.95 -3.28 0.41
N TRP A 424 -7.07 -2.58 0.54
CA TRP A 424 -7.24 -1.59 1.61
C TRP A 424 -8.03 -2.18 2.78
N SER A 425 -7.32 -3.01 3.55
CA SER A 425 -7.75 -3.50 4.86
C SER A 425 -6.54 -3.62 5.79
N GLY A 426 -6.78 -3.68 7.10
CA GLY A 426 -5.71 -3.46 8.08
C GLY A 426 -4.56 -4.47 8.01
N ASP A 427 -4.85 -5.76 7.75
CA ASP A 427 -3.81 -6.80 7.66
C ASP A 427 -2.84 -6.56 6.50
N TYR A 428 -3.25 -5.85 5.45
CA TYR A 428 -2.38 -5.54 4.32
C TYR A 428 -1.27 -4.55 4.69
N PHE A 429 -1.51 -3.73 5.71
CA PHE A 429 -0.56 -2.72 6.17
C PHE A 429 0.19 -3.16 7.43
N VAL A 430 -0.38 -4.06 8.24
CA VAL A 430 0.20 -4.49 9.52
C VAL A 430 0.99 -5.79 9.40
N ASN A 431 0.54 -6.74 8.57
CA ASN A 431 1.11 -8.10 8.54
C ASN A 431 1.62 -8.50 7.15
N THR A 432 1.02 -7.97 6.08
CA THR A 432 1.33 -8.35 4.70
C THR A 432 2.41 -7.46 4.12
N ALA A 433 3.33 -8.04 3.34
CA ALA A 433 4.36 -7.29 2.64
C ALA A 433 3.83 -6.72 1.32
N GLY A 434 3.79 -5.40 1.24
CA GLY A 434 3.35 -4.62 0.10
C GLY A 434 4.31 -3.48 -0.19
N SER A 435 4.17 -2.86 -1.37
CA SER A 435 4.92 -1.66 -1.72
C SER A 435 4.10 -0.75 -2.61
N ALA A 436 4.44 0.52 -2.62
CA ALA A 436 3.83 1.49 -3.51
C ALA A 436 4.83 2.53 -4.02
N LEU A 437 4.57 3.00 -5.23
CA LEU A 437 5.21 4.17 -5.83
C LEU A 437 4.35 5.40 -5.52
N VAL A 438 4.97 6.42 -4.94
CA VAL A 438 4.33 7.70 -4.66
C VAL A 438 5.01 8.79 -5.47
N VAL A 439 4.24 9.46 -6.33
CA VAL A 439 4.71 10.51 -7.24
C VAL A 439 3.93 11.79 -6.97
N ASN A 440 4.61 12.82 -6.46
CA ASN A 440 4.04 14.15 -6.28
C ASN A 440 4.51 15.07 -7.41
N GLN A 441 3.55 15.62 -8.14
CA GLN A 441 3.75 16.51 -9.28
C GLN A 441 2.97 17.83 -9.10
N THR A 442 2.80 18.30 -7.85
CA THR A 442 2.08 19.55 -7.55
C THR A 442 2.62 20.77 -8.30
N GLN A 443 3.94 20.81 -8.55
CA GLN A 443 4.62 21.92 -9.22
C GLN A 443 4.65 21.80 -10.75
N ALA A 444 4.13 20.70 -11.32
CA ALA A 444 4.22 20.40 -12.74
C ALA A 444 3.36 21.28 -13.67
N GLN A 445 2.48 22.13 -13.12
CA GLN A 445 1.47 22.87 -13.88
C GLN A 445 2.02 23.95 -14.84
N SER A 446 3.33 24.05 -15.10
CA SER A 446 3.85 25.22 -15.81
C SER A 446 4.95 25.00 -16.87
N GLN A 447 5.39 23.79 -17.19
CA GLN A 447 6.54 23.65 -18.12
C GLN A 447 6.50 22.53 -19.18
N SER A 448 5.62 21.52 -19.10
CA SER A 448 5.56 20.43 -20.09
C SER A 448 4.25 20.43 -20.88
N GLU A 449 4.33 20.16 -22.18
CA GLU A 449 3.16 19.91 -23.05
C GLU A 449 2.53 18.52 -22.78
N GLU A 450 3.29 17.59 -22.20
CA GLU A 450 2.81 16.24 -21.87
C GLU A 450 2.09 16.21 -20.51
N GLN A 451 1.01 15.42 -20.44
CA GLN A 451 0.27 15.21 -19.19
C GLN A 451 1.16 14.52 -18.15
N SER A 452 1.15 15.05 -16.93
CA SER A 452 1.84 14.44 -15.80
C SER A 452 1.25 13.06 -15.46
N VAL A 453 1.98 12.20 -14.75
CA VAL A 453 1.46 10.88 -14.35
C VAL A 453 0.29 11.00 -13.39
N GLN A 454 0.30 12.03 -12.54
CA GLN A 454 -0.86 12.37 -11.71
C GLN A 454 -2.10 12.65 -12.58
N GLN A 455 -1.96 13.47 -13.62
CA GLN A 455 -3.07 13.80 -14.53
C GLN A 455 -3.54 12.58 -15.33
N GLN A 456 -2.61 11.75 -15.81
CA GLN A 456 -2.93 10.51 -16.49
C GLN A 456 -3.71 9.55 -15.56
N LEU A 457 -3.27 9.39 -14.31
CA LEU A 457 -3.95 8.51 -13.34
C LEU A 457 -5.34 9.04 -12.96
N GLN A 458 -5.49 10.36 -12.85
CA GLN A 458 -6.80 10.99 -12.69
C GLN A 458 -7.71 10.70 -13.89
N ALA A 459 -7.19 10.82 -15.12
CA ALA A 459 -7.95 10.53 -16.33
C ALA A 459 -8.40 9.06 -16.41
N VAL A 460 -7.56 8.11 -15.98
CA VAL A 460 -7.93 6.69 -15.84
C VAL A 460 -9.06 6.51 -14.83
N PHE A 461 -8.95 7.14 -13.66
CA PHE A 461 -10.00 7.08 -12.65
C PHE A 461 -11.32 7.62 -13.17
N GLU A 462 -11.31 8.79 -13.80
CA GLU A 462 -12.52 9.43 -14.33
C GLU A 462 -13.14 8.63 -15.48
N ARG A 463 -12.33 8.06 -16.38
CA ARG A 463 -12.78 7.13 -17.42
C ARG A 463 -13.53 5.95 -16.80
N ASP A 464 -12.94 5.30 -15.80
CA ASP A 464 -13.53 4.12 -15.17
C ASP A 464 -14.78 4.52 -14.36
N TRP A 465 -14.72 5.66 -13.66
CA TRP A 465 -15.79 6.20 -12.83
C TRP A 465 -17.04 6.57 -13.64
N GLU A 466 -16.89 7.19 -14.81
CA GLU A 466 -18.02 7.58 -15.68
C GLU A 466 -18.44 6.46 -16.65
N SER A 467 -17.76 5.32 -16.64
CA SER A 467 -18.12 4.17 -17.48
C SER A 467 -19.47 3.55 -17.09
N PRO A 468 -20.15 2.85 -18.02
CA PRO A 468 -21.38 2.10 -17.72
C PRO A 468 -21.15 0.92 -16.76
N TYR A 469 -19.89 0.63 -16.41
CA TYR A 469 -19.49 -0.45 -15.50
C TYR A 469 -19.50 -0.02 -14.03
N SER A 470 -19.75 1.27 -13.77
CA SER A 470 -19.68 1.88 -12.44
C SER A 470 -21.05 2.32 -11.95
N THR A 471 -21.56 1.66 -10.90
CA THR A 471 -22.89 1.93 -10.32
C THR A 471 -22.76 2.68 -9.00
N LEU A 472 -23.46 3.81 -8.84
CA LEU A 472 -23.47 4.57 -7.59
C LEU A 472 -24.10 3.77 -6.46
N LEU A 473 -23.41 3.70 -5.33
CA LEU A 473 -23.92 3.12 -4.09
C LEU A 473 -24.65 4.20 -3.29
N SER A 474 -25.95 4.00 -3.07
CA SER A 474 -26.85 4.87 -2.33
C SER A 474 -27.61 4.11 -1.24
N HIS A 475 -28.26 4.83 -0.32
CA HIS A 475 -29.07 4.20 0.73
C HIS A 475 -30.23 3.34 0.20
N GLY A 476 -30.74 3.66 -0.98
CA GLY A 476 -31.86 2.95 -1.63
C GLY A 476 -31.43 1.90 -2.66
N THR A 477 -30.13 1.68 -2.88
CA THR A 477 -29.69 0.62 -3.81
C THR A 477 -29.94 -0.74 -3.17
N ALA A 478 -30.63 -1.60 -3.91
CA ALA A 478 -31.12 -2.90 -3.49
C ALA A 478 -29.98 -3.89 -3.11
N ASP A 479 -30.37 -5.10 -2.71
CA ASP A 479 -29.52 -6.14 -2.09
C ASP A 479 -28.27 -6.48 -2.94
N ARG A 480 -27.26 -7.13 -2.35
CA ARG A 480 -25.96 -7.47 -3.00
C ARG A 480 -26.12 -8.08 -4.40
N THR A 481 -27.16 -8.87 -4.61
CA THR A 481 -27.49 -9.49 -5.91
C THR A 481 -27.70 -8.47 -7.03
N ASP A 482 -28.11 -7.25 -6.68
CA ASP A 482 -28.37 -6.16 -7.62
C ASP A 482 -27.14 -5.26 -7.85
N LEU A 483 -26.10 -5.37 -7.02
CA LEU A 483 -24.89 -4.55 -7.15
C LEU A 483 -23.75 -5.26 -7.85
N CYS A 484 -23.80 -6.60 -7.90
CA CYS A 484 -22.74 -7.45 -8.44
C CYS A 484 -23.24 -8.31 -9.60
N HIS A 485 -24.13 -7.75 -10.45
CA HIS A 485 -24.89 -8.42 -11.51
C HIS A 485 -24.08 -9.30 -12.50
N SER A 486 -22.75 -9.23 -12.46
CA SER A 486 -21.83 -9.97 -13.35
C SER A 486 -21.04 -11.08 -12.66
N ALA A 487 -21.09 -11.17 -11.33
CA ALA A 487 -20.35 -12.15 -10.54
C ALA A 487 -20.83 -13.60 -10.78
#